data_AF-A0A8X8YFL2-F1
#
_entry.id   AF-A0A8X8YFL2-F1
#
_cell.length_a   1.000
_cell.length_b   1.000
_cell.length_c   1.000
_cell.angle_alpha   90.00
_cell.angle_beta   90.00
_cell.angle_gamma   90.00
#
_symmetry.space_group_name_H-M   'P 1'
#
loop_
_entity.id
_entity.type
_entity.pdbx_description
1 polymer ?
#
loop_
_entity_poly.entity_id
_entity_poly.type
_entity_poly.pdbx_seq_one_letter_code
_entity_poly.pdbx_strand_id
1 'polypeptide(L)' 'MIAAANPSLYDNGKACGKRYKIRCTRGTNHGDKPCQKVHVTVKIVDLCPSCADDQLDLSQQAFQKIANPDAGVFRINYVK' A
#
# COMPACT_ATOMS: atom_id res chain seq x y z
N MET A 1 -9.84 6.17 0.47
CA MET A 1 -8.69 5.43 1.00
C MET A 1 -7.41 6.19 0.70
N ILE A 2 -6.46 6.16 1.61
CA ILE A 2 -5.22 6.94 1.56
C ILE A 2 -4.00 6.05 1.83
N ALA A 3 -2.82 6.54 1.46
CA ALA A 3 -1.54 5.92 1.75
C ALA A 3 -0.46 7.00 1.97
N ALA A 4 0.60 6.62 2.70
CA ALA A 4 1.84 7.36 2.79
C ALA A 4 2.88 6.73 1.85
N ALA A 5 3.59 7.55 1.08
CA ALA A 5 4.63 7.10 0.16
C ALA A 5 5.99 7.02 0.84
N ASN A 6 6.84 6.07 0.45
CA ASN A 6 8.26 6.12 0.82
C ASN A 6 8.95 7.39 0.27
N PRO A 7 10.14 7.77 0.77
CA PRO A 7 10.79 9.03 0.39
C PRO A 7 11.03 9.19 -1.12
N SER A 8 11.43 8.11 -1.80
CA SER A 8 11.70 8.10 -3.24
C SER A 8 10.42 8.36 -4.05
N LEU A 9 9.33 7.65 -3.74
CA LEU A 9 8.04 7.83 -4.40
C LEU A 9 7.38 9.17 -4.04
N TYR A 10 7.53 9.62 -2.80
CA TYR A 10 6.95 10.89 -2.32
C TYR A 10 7.48 12.09 -3.12
N ASP A 11 8.76 12.04 -3.54
CA ASP A 11 9.45 13.01 -4.40
C ASP A 11 9.21 14.45 -3.91
N ASN A 12 9.61 14.71 -2.66
CA ASN A 12 9.46 16.00 -1.98
C ASN A 12 8.04 16.60 -2.12
N GLY A 13 7.01 15.75 -1.98
CA GLY A 13 5.60 16.14 -2.02
C GLY A 13 4.96 16.15 -3.42
N LYS A 14 5.72 15.92 -4.50
CA LYS A 14 5.13 15.86 -5.85
C LYS A 14 4.21 14.66 -6.04
N ALA A 15 4.26 13.65 -5.18
CA ALA A 15 3.29 12.55 -5.20
C ALA A 15 1.98 12.87 -4.49
N CYS A 16 1.94 13.87 -3.60
CA CYS A 16 0.71 14.25 -2.91
C CYS A 16 -0.40 14.53 -3.92
N GLY A 17 -1.57 13.95 -3.67
CA GLY A 17 -2.70 14.08 -4.59
C GLY A 17 -2.79 13.00 -5.67
N LYS A 18 -1.67 12.36 -6.04
CA LYS A 18 -1.69 11.25 -7.01
C LYS A 18 -2.46 10.06 -6.43
N ARG A 19 -3.14 9.36 -7.34
CA ARG A 19 -3.92 8.16 -7.01
C ARG A 19 -3.24 6.94 -7.62
N TYR A 20 -3.33 5.82 -6.92
CA TYR A 20 -2.81 4.54 -7.37
C TYR A 20 -3.86 3.46 -7.16
N LYS A 21 -4.09 2.64 -8.17
CA LYS A 21 -4.90 1.42 -8.05
C LYS A 21 -3.98 0.29 -7.61
N ILE A 22 -4.24 -0.26 -6.44
CA ILE A 22 -3.41 -1.27 -5.79
C ILE A 22 -4.18 -2.58 -5.59
N ARG A 23 -3.46 -3.70 -5.59
CA ARG A 23 -3.98 -5.02 -5.21
C ARG A 23 -2.90 -5.88 -4.56
N CYS A 24 -3.30 -6.64 -3.55
CA CYS A 24 -2.47 -7.67 -2.95
C CYS A 24 -2.21 -8.81 -3.94
N THR A 25 -0.93 -9.15 -4.12
CA THR A 25 -0.50 -10.26 -4.97
C THR A 25 0.00 -11.44 -4.16
N ARG A 26 0.62 -11.20 -3.00
CA ARG A 26 1.15 -12.25 -2.14
C ARG A 26 1.33 -11.76 -0.70
N GLY A 27 1.06 -12.61 0.29
CA GLY A 27 1.49 -12.35 1.68
C GLY A 27 2.97 -12.63 1.92
N THR A 28 3.52 -12.02 2.98
CA THR A 28 4.87 -12.37 3.45
C THR A 28 4.87 -13.48 4.50
N ASN A 29 3.75 -13.71 5.20
CA ASN A 29 3.65 -14.74 6.23
C ASN A 29 3.25 -16.10 5.63
N HIS A 30 3.74 -17.19 6.23
CA HIS A 30 3.47 -18.57 5.81
C HIS A 30 2.03 -19.06 6.07
N GLY A 31 1.14 -18.20 6.56
CA GLY A 31 -0.26 -18.52 6.89
C GLY A 31 -1.25 -18.33 5.73
N ASP A 32 -2.55 -18.35 6.08
CA ASP A 32 -3.70 -18.27 5.17
C ASP A 32 -3.55 -17.20 4.08
N LYS A 33 -4.04 -17.53 2.88
CA LYS A 33 -4.06 -16.68 1.67
C LYS A 33 -4.48 -15.24 2.03
N PRO A 34 -3.52 -14.31 2.23
CA PRO A 34 -3.88 -13.06 2.90
C PRO A 34 -4.50 -12.09 1.92
N CYS A 35 -4.33 -12.30 0.61
CA CYS A 35 -4.85 -11.42 -0.42
C CYS A 35 -6.33 -11.67 -0.73
N GLN A 36 -7.12 -10.61 -0.65
CA GLN A 36 -8.43 -10.57 -1.27
C GLN A 36 -8.28 -10.36 -2.78
N LYS A 37 -9.19 -10.93 -3.58
CA LYS A 37 -9.18 -10.80 -5.06
C LYS A 37 -9.85 -9.49 -5.52
N VAL A 38 -9.48 -8.37 -4.91
CA VAL A 38 -10.04 -7.04 -5.22
C VAL A 38 -8.94 -5.99 -5.37
N HIS A 39 -9.30 -4.82 -5.89
CA HIS A 39 -8.42 -3.67 -6.01
C HIS A 39 -9.00 -2.51 -5.24
N VAL A 40 -8.14 -1.61 -4.77
CA VAL A 40 -8.54 -0.33 -4.20
C VAL A 40 -7.75 0.81 -4.80
N THR A 41 -8.35 2.00 -4.85
CA THR A 41 -7.65 3.22 -5.23
C THR A 41 -7.29 4.00 -3.97
N VAL A 42 -6.00 4.28 -3.79
CA VAL A 42 -5.48 5.10 -2.69
C VAL A 42 -4.98 6.44 -3.22
N LYS A 43 -5.15 7.50 -2.45
CA LYS A 43 -4.53 8.82 -2.69
C LYS A 43 -3.30 8.96 -1.79
N ILE A 44 -2.17 9.40 -2.34
CA ILE A 44 -1.01 9.76 -1.52
C ILE A 44 -1.31 11.08 -0.81
N VAL A 45 -1.21 11.07 0.52
CA VAL A 45 -1.47 12.25 1.37
C VAL A 45 -0.38 12.50 2.40
N ASP A 46 0.60 11.60 2.51
CA ASP A 46 1.62 11.67 3.55
C ASP A 46 2.94 11.03 3.07
N LEU A 47 4.01 11.32 3.81
CA LEU A 47 5.33 10.70 3.68
C LEU A 47 5.49 9.65 4.79
N CYS A 48 6.00 8.47 4.44
CA CYS A 48 6.47 7.48 5.39
C CYS A 48 8.01 7.52 5.42
N PRO A 49 8.66 8.21 6.38
CA PRO A 49 10.11 8.39 6.37
C PRO A 49 10.90 7.10 6.62
N SER A 50 10.30 6.15 7.35
CA SER A 50 10.89 4.86 7.71
C SER A 50 10.60 3.75 6.70
N CYS A 51 9.76 4.00 5.69
CA CYS A 51 9.44 3.01 4.66
C CYS A 51 10.63 2.81 3.73
N ALA A 52 10.88 1.54 3.36
CA ALA A 52 11.86 1.22 2.34
C ALA A 52 11.42 1.69 0.94
N ASP A 53 12.36 1.76 0.00
CA ASP A 53 12.13 2.31 -1.35
C ASP A 53 11.01 1.59 -2.14
N ASP A 54 10.71 0.34 -1.80
CA ASP A 54 9.65 -0.48 -2.42
C ASP A 54 8.35 -0.54 -1.61
N GLN A 55 8.21 0.29 -0.57
CA GLN A 55 7.07 0.25 0.35
C GLN A 55 6.09 1.40 0.17
N LEU A 56 4.82 1.10 0.45
CA LEU A 56 3.71 2.03 0.59
C LEU A 56 3.01 1.71 1.90
N ASP A 57 2.83 2.70 2.77
CA ASP A 57 2.08 2.51 4.01
C ASP A 57 0.61 2.82 3.78
N LEU A 58 -0.24 1.81 3.91
CA LEU A 58 -1.66 1.90 3.59
C LEU A 58 -2.47 2.23 4.83
N SER A 59 -3.44 3.15 4.70
CA SER A 59 -4.47 3.28 5.73
C SER A 59 -5.11 1.92 6.06
N GLN A 60 -5.44 1.69 7.34
CA GLN A 60 -6.07 0.44 7.80
C GLN A 60 -7.30 0.06 6.95
N GLN A 61 -8.10 1.06 6.56
CA GLN A 61 -9.23 0.88 5.65
C GLN A 61 -8.81 0.31 4.28
N ALA A 62 -7.74 0.82 3.68
CA ALA A 62 -7.24 0.33 2.40
C ALA A 62 -6.62 -1.06 2.52
N PHE A 63 -5.86 -1.29 3.60
CA PHE A 63 -5.24 -2.57 3.92
C PHE A 63 -6.29 -3.68 4.01
N GLN A 64 -7.28 -3.51 4.90
CA GLN A 64 -8.34 -4.50 5.18
C GLN A 64 -9.19 -4.83 3.96
N LYS A 65 -9.22 -3.96 2.95
CA LYS A 65 -9.94 -4.21 1.71
C LYS A 65 -9.19 -5.13 0.75
N ILE A 66 -7.87 -5.22 0.82
CA ILE A 66 -7.09 -6.05 -0.11
C ILE A 66 -6.32 -7.17 0.58
N ALA A 67 -6.16 -7.12 1.91
CA ALA A 67 -5.44 -8.13 2.66
C ALA A 67 -5.97 -8.35 4.10
N ASN A 68 -5.68 -9.51 4.69
CA ASN A 68 -5.86 -9.76 6.12
C ASN A 68 -4.84 -8.93 6.94
N PRO A 69 -5.29 -8.03 7.86
CA PRO A 69 -4.41 -7.24 8.73
C PRO A 69 -3.36 -8.04 9.50
N ASP A 70 -3.66 -9.27 9.89
CA ASP A 70 -2.75 -10.13 10.64
C ASP A 70 -1.49 -10.49 9.83
N ALA A 71 -1.52 -10.30 8.51
CA ALA A 71 -0.34 -10.43 7.68
C ALA A 71 0.75 -9.39 8.01
N GLY A 72 0.35 -8.20 8.47
CA GLY A 72 1.23 -7.06 8.75
C GLY A 72 1.85 -6.44 7.49
N VAL A 73 2.55 -7.24 6.68
CA VAL A 73 3.18 -6.84 5.42
C VAL A 73 2.75 -7.79 4.30
N PHE A 74 2.59 -7.26 3.09
CA PHE A 74 2.27 -8.06 1.91
C PHE A 74 2.75 -7.36 0.63
N ARG A 75 2.95 -8.15 -0.43
CA ARG A 75 3.31 -7.65 -1.75
C ARG A 75 2.08 -7.13 -2.47
N ILE A 76 2.24 -5.97 -3.10
CA ILE A 76 1.24 -5.36 -3.96
C ILE A 76 1.76 -5.18 -5.37
N ASN A 77 0.84 -5.14 -6.32
CA ASN A 77 1.04 -4.44 -7.58
C ASN A 77 0.27 -3.14 -7.52
N TYR A 78 0.83 -2.08 -8.11
CA TYR A 78 0.15 -0.80 -8.26
C TYR A 78 0.26 -0.28 -9.70
N VAL A 79 -0.77 0.43 -10.13
CA VAL A 79 -0.79 1.20 -11.37
C VAL A 79 -1.27 2.61 -11.05
N LYS A 80 -0.72 3.60 -11.77
CA LYS A 80 -1.08 5.01 -11.63
C LYS A 80 -2.43 5.29 -12.28
#